data_AF-S2FEK3-F1
#
_entry.id   AF-S2FEK3-F1
#
_cell.length_a   1.000
_cell.length_b   1.000
_cell.length_c   1.000
_cell.angle_alpha   90.00
_cell.angle_beta   90.00
_cell.angle_gamma   90.00
#
_symmetry.space_group_name_H-M   'P 1'
#
loop_
_entity.id
_entity.type
_entity.pdbx_description
1 polymer ?
#
loop_
_entity_poly.entity_id
_entity_poly.type
_entity_poly.pdbx_seq_one_letter_code
_entity_poly.pdbx_strand_id
1 'polypeptide(L)' 'MGGISDLGEEVGAVVEGNFDVFAADECYSLSAGEAIVIPPHEPRRWVCTSATGLLYRAIVRIGALQERTP' A
#
# COMPACT_ATOMS: atom_id res chain seq x y z
N MET A 1 -5.65 2.43 -19.55
CA MET A 1 -5.81 3.60 -18.66
C MET A 1 -5.80 3.05 -17.25
N GLY A 2 -4.60 2.79 -16.70
CA GLY A 2 -4.42 2.05 -15.44
C GLY A 2 -4.73 2.94 -14.26
N GLY A 3 -6.00 2.96 -13.85
CA GLY A 3 -6.41 3.51 -12.57
C GLY A 3 -5.93 2.64 -11.43
N ILE A 4 -6.03 3.17 -10.22
CA ILE A 4 -5.69 2.54 -8.92
C ILE A 4 -6.34 1.15 -8.74
N SER A 5 -7.34 0.83 -9.56
CA SER A 5 -8.07 -0.43 -9.66
C SER A 5 -7.24 -1.65 -10.13
N ASP A 6 -6.07 -1.46 -10.75
CA ASP A 6 -5.20 -2.56 -11.24
C ASP A 6 -4.04 -2.91 -10.27
N LEU A 7 -4.04 -2.38 -9.04
CA LEU A 7 -2.99 -2.64 -8.07
C LEU A 7 -3.28 -3.92 -7.27
N GLY A 8 -2.32 -4.85 -7.30
CA GLY A 8 -2.34 -6.02 -6.43
C GLY A 8 -2.04 -5.67 -4.98
N GLU A 9 -1.70 -6.70 -4.21
CA GLU A 9 -1.31 -6.59 -2.82
C GLU A 9 -0.15 -5.61 -2.65
N GLU A 10 -0.23 -4.77 -1.62
CA GLU A 10 0.80 -3.82 -1.26
C GLU A 10 1.33 -4.13 0.14
N VAL A 11 2.66 -4.11 0.28
CA VAL A 11 3.35 -4.12 1.56
C VAL A 11 3.94 -2.73 1.78
N GLY A 12 3.54 -2.07 2.86
CA GLY A 12 4.08 -0.79 3.30
C GLY A 12 4.77 -0.92 4.65
N ALA A 13 5.97 -0.36 4.78
CA ALA A 13 6.74 -0.35 6.03
C ALA A 13 7.29 1.05 6.31
N VAL A 14 7.06 1.56 7.51
CA VAL A 14 7.57 2.85 7.96
C VAL A 14 9.03 2.68 8.36
N VAL A 15 9.92 3.37 7.65
CA VAL A 15 11.36 3.36 7.94
C VAL A 15 11.69 4.47 8.94
N GLU A 16 11.10 5.66 8.76
CA GLU A 16 11.28 6.82 9.65
C GLU A 16 9.99 7.63 9.77
N GLY A 17 9.77 8.27 10.91
CA GLY A 17 8.60 9.10 11.18
C GLY A 17 7.35 8.29 11.52
N ASN A 18 6.19 8.92 11.34
CA ASN A 18 4.88 8.35 11.61
C ASN A 18 3.92 8.63 10.45
N PHE A 19 3.08 7.65 10.15
CA PHE A 19 2.12 7.71 9.05
C PHE A 19 0.73 7.25 9.49
N ASP A 20 -0.29 8.00 9.11
CA ASP A 20 -1.66 7.50 9.09
C ASP A 20 -1.92 6.83 7.74
N VAL A 21 -2.50 5.63 7.79
CA VAL A 21 -2.81 4.78 6.65
C VAL A 21 -4.30 4.54 6.61
N PHE A 22 -4.95 5.02 5.57
CA PHE A 22 -6.37 4.77 5.32
C PHE A 22 -6.45 3.66 4.28
N ALA A 23 -6.95 2.49 4.66
CA ALA A 23 -7.07 1.33 3.78
C ALA A 23 -8.21 0.42 4.24
N ALA A 24 -8.94 -0.18 3.30
CA ALA A 24 -10.06 -1.10 3.59
C ALA A 24 -11.09 -0.51 4.59
N ASP A 25 -11.44 0.77 4.42
CA ASP A 25 -12.30 1.54 5.33
C ASP A 25 -11.83 1.64 6.79
N GLU A 26 -10.59 1.26 7.06
CA GLU A 26 -9.92 1.40 8.36
C GLU A 26 -8.84 2.48 8.33
N CYS A 27 -8.46 2.94 9.52
CA CYS A 27 -7.38 3.91 9.74
C CYS A 27 -6.37 3.33 10.73
N TYR A 28 -5.10 3.26 10.30
CA TYR A 28 -3.99 2.77 11.10
C TYR A 28 -2.95 3.86 11.29
N SER A 29 -2.48 4.06 12.51
CA SER A 29 -1.32 4.91 12.78
C SER A 29 -0.10 4.02 12.95
N LEU A 30 0.89 4.17 12.07
CA LEU A 30 2.11 3.38 12.04
C LEU A 30 3.32 4.26 12.35
N SER A 31 4.23 3.73 13.15
CA SER A 31 5.52 4.31 13.55
C SER A 31 6.69 3.56 12.88
N ALA A 32 7.88 4.12 12.94
CA ALA A 32 9.10 3.48 12.45
C ALA A 32 9.26 2.04 12.97
N GLY A 33 9.49 1.10 12.04
CA GLY A 33 9.58 -0.34 12.31
C GLY A 33 8.27 -1.11 12.12
N GLU A 34 7.13 -0.41 11.96
CA GLU A 34 5.84 -1.05 11.73
C GLU A 34 5.52 -1.19 10.24
N ALA A 35 4.76 -2.23 9.91
CA ALA A 35 4.38 -2.55 8.55
C ALA A 35 2.93 -3.04 8.48
N ILE A 36 2.30 -2.83 7.33
CA ILE A 36 0.95 -3.30 7.00
C ILE A 36 0.94 -3.93 5.61
N VAL A 37 0.07 -4.93 5.45
CA VAL A 37 -0.29 -5.52 4.16
C VAL A 37 -1.67 -5.00 3.78
N ILE A 38 -1.78 -4.39 2.61
CA ILE A 38 -3.03 -3.89 2.04
C ILE A 38 -3.45 -4.84 0.92
N PRO A 39 -4.63 -5.49 1.02
CA PRO A 39 -5.10 -6.42 0.00
C PRO A 39 -5.24 -5.78 -1.40
N PRO A 40 -5.27 -6.60 -2.47
CA PRO A 40 -5.53 -6.14 -3.83
C PRO A 40 -6.82 -5.32 -3.93
N HIS A 41 -6.86 -4.37 -4.86
CA HIS A 41 -8.03 -3.53 -5.16
C HIS A 41 -8.54 -2.62 -4.03
N GLU A 42 -7.98 -2.70 -2.84
CA GLU A 42 -8.36 -1.81 -1.74
C GLU A 42 -7.85 -0.38 -2.00
N PRO A 43 -8.70 0.66 -1.88
CA PRO A 43 -8.25 2.03 -1.93
C PRO A 43 -7.33 2.29 -0.73
N ARG A 44 -6.26 3.05 -0.96
CA ARG A 44 -5.26 3.31 0.08
C ARG A 44 -4.70 4.72 0.01
N ARG A 45 -4.50 5.33 1.17
CA ARG A 45 -3.85 6.65 1.31
C ARG A 45 -2.89 6.63 2.48
N TRP A 46 -1.68 7.13 2.22
CA TRP A 46 -0.64 7.32 3.22
C TRP A 46 -0.50 8.81 3.53
N VAL A 47 -0.49 9.19 4.80
CA VAL A 47 -0.32 10.57 5.27
C VAL A 47 0.81 10.63 6.28
N CYS A 48 1.91 11.30 5.95
CA CYS A 48 2.97 11.58 6.92
C CYS A 48 2.45 12.58 7.95
N THR A 49 2.45 12.20 9.23
CA THR A 49 2.01 13.06 10.35
C THR A 49 3.19 13.65 11.13
N SER A 50 4.41 13.26 10.76
CA SER A 50 5.66 13.81 11.31
C SER A 50 6.23 14.91 10.41
N ALA A 51 7.17 15.71 10.94
CA ALA A 51 7.86 16.76 10.18
C ALA A 51 8.59 16.20 8.94
N THR A 52 9.14 14.99 9.07
CA THR A 52 9.73 14.20 7.98
C THR A 52 9.32 12.74 8.14
N GLY A 53 9.30 11.99 7.04
CA GLY A 53 9.01 10.56 7.07
C GLY A 53 9.60 9.84 5.86
N LEU A 54 9.95 8.57 6.07
CA LEU A 54 10.46 7.67 5.04
C LEU A 54 9.62 6.40 5.05
N LEU A 55 9.07 6.04 3.90
CA LEU A 55 8.18 4.91 3.73
C LEU A 55 8.70 4.01 2.61
N TYR A 56 8.84 2.72 2.91
CA TYR A 56 9.05 1.69 1.90
C TYR A 56 7.70 1.13 1.43
N ARG A 57 7.50 1.03 0.12
CA ARG A 57 6.27 0.46 -0.48
C ARG A 57 6.63 -0.48 -1.62
N ALA A 58 6.12 -1.70 -1.54
CA ALA A 58 6.18 -2.68 -2.61
C ALA A 58 4.75 -3.05 -3.01
N ILE A 59 4.44 -2.94 -4.32
CA ILE A 59 3.11 -3.27 -4.85
C ILE A 59 3.26 -4.36 -5.90
N VAL A 60 2.57 -5.48 -5.72
CA VAL A 60 2.49 -6.53 -6.72
C VAL A 60 1.68 -6.01 -7.90
N ARG A 61 2.28 -5.99 -9.09
CA ARG A 61 1.55 -5.69 -10.32
C ARG A 61 0.97 -6.99 -10.85
N ILE A 62 -0.34 -7.15 -10.73
CA ILE A 62 -1.04 -8.23 -11.42
C ILE A 62 -1.27 -7.73 -12.85
N GLY A 63 -0.35 -8.09 -13.76
CA GLY A 63 -0.66 -8.03 -15.18
C GLY A 63 -1.84 -8.94 -15.46
N ALA A 64 -2.69 -8.62 -16.45
CA ALA A 64 -3.72 -9.53 -16.91
C ALA A 64 -3.07 -10.89 -17.16
N LEU A 65 -3.39 -11.89 -16.34
CA LEU A 65 -3.06 -13.27 -16.62
C LEU A 65 -3.75 -13.56 -17.95
N GLN A 66 -2.99 -13.54 -19.05
CA GLN A 66 -3.45 -14.19 -20.27
C GLN A 66 -3.50 -15.66 -19.90
N GLU A 67 -4.70 -16.17 -19.65
CA GLU A 67 -4.97 -17.59 -19.64
C GLU A 67 -4.41 -18.15 -20.94
N ARG A 68 -3.27 -18.83 -20.86
CA ARG A 68 -2.81 -19.65 -21.97
C ARG A 68 -3.77 -20.82 -22.06
N THR A 69 -4.78 -20.68 -22.90
CA THR A 69 -5.58 -21.81 -23.36
C THR A 69 -4.62 -22.81 -24.01
N PRO A 70 -4.63 -24.10 -23.60
CA PRO A 70 -3.70 -25.12 -24.10
C PRO A 70 -3.87 -25.40 -25.60
#